data_AF-A0A2D9DMI4-F1
#
_entry.id   AF-A0A2D9DMI4-F1
#
_cell.length_a   1.000
_cell.length_b   1.000
_cell.length_c   1.000
_cell.angle_alpha   90.00
_cell.angle_beta   90.00
_cell.angle_gamma   90.00
#
_symmetry.space_group_name_H-M   'P 1'
#
loop_
_entity.id
_entity.type
_entity.pdbx_description
1 polymer ?
#
loop_
_entity_poly.entity_id
_entity_poly.type
_entity_poly.pdbx_seq_one_letter_code
_entity_poly.pdbx_strand_id
1 'polypeptide(L)'
;MILPALMLIASWVIILWKNFRQIIPVVEARPNIEKITKYHRLKRVGGYYWIIFSLFILMTIIYSLLPDYDFIFMPVAYFDHPLVNELGLMILKISIIWIVIAQLQIDRELYKYSRDIDSLAAMELVHYSEKMLLSGMLVLFLGYFTTVTNIAGFILVLIGIIIHFRTFGFPYANHTRT
;
A
#
# COMPACT_ATOMS: atom_id res chain seq x y z
N MET A 1 4.70 -24.25 1.03
CA MET A 1 4.30 -23.00 1.70
C MET A 1 5.00 -21.81 1.03
N ILE A 2 4.33 -21.13 0.10
CA ILE A 2 4.91 -19.99 -0.67
C ILE A 2 4.53 -18.63 -0.07
N LEU A 3 3.38 -18.56 0.60
CA LEU A 3 2.83 -17.32 1.17
C LEU A 3 3.81 -16.59 2.12
N PRO A 4 4.45 -17.25 3.12
CA PRO A 4 5.38 -16.56 4.01
C PRO A 4 6.57 -15.95 3.26
N ALA A 5 7.09 -16.66 2.25
CA ALA A 5 8.18 -16.16 1.42
C ALA A 5 7.75 -14.92 0.61
N LEU A 6 6.56 -14.93 0.01
CA LEU A 6 6.04 -13.76 -0.72
C LEU A 6 5.81 -12.55 0.20
N MET A 7 5.27 -12.77 1.40
CA MET A 7 5.06 -11.71 2.38
C MET A 7 6.37 -11.15 2.93
N LEU A 8 7.39 -11.99 3.10
CA LEU A 8 8.74 -11.55 3.42
C LEU A 8 9.34 -10.69 2.29
N ILE A 9 9.22 -11.12 1.04
CA ILE A 9 9.66 -10.35 -0.13
C ILE A 9 8.95 -8.99 -0.16
N ALA A 10 7.62 -8.99 -0.03
CA ALA A 10 6.84 -7.75 0.00
C ALA A 10 7.28 -6.82 1.14
N SER A 11 7.51 -7.37 2.33
CA SER A 11 7.98 -6.63 3.50
C SER A 11 9.35 -6.01 3.25
N TRP A 12 10.28 -6.77 2.66
CA TRP A 12 11.60 -6.26 2.32
C TRP A 12 11.53 -5.16 1.28
N VAL A 13 10.77 -5.35 0.20
CA VAL A 13 10.56 -4.34 -0.85
C VAL A 13 9.99 -3.06 -0.26
N ILE A 14 9.04 -3.13 0.67
CA ILE A 14 8.41 -1.94 1.26
C ILE A 14 9.35 -1.27 2.29
N ILE A 15 10.01 -2.04 3.16
CA ILE A 15 10.85 -1.52 4.26
C ILE A 15 12.16 -0.94 3.72
N LEU A 16 12.87 -1.67 2.85
CA LEU A 16 14.14 -1.20 2.29
C LEU A 16 13.92 0.11 1.53
N TRP A 17 12.83 0.21 0.76
CA TRP A 17 12.50 1.43 0.03
C TRP A 17 12.18 2.63 0.93
N LYS A 18 11.56 2.39 2.09
CA LYS A 18 11.34 3.45 3.08
C LYS A 18 12.67 4.01 3.60
N ASN A 19 13.66 3.15 3.84
CA ASN A 19 14.98 3.55 4.30
C ASN A 19 15.75 4.33 3.21
N PHE A 20 15.67 3.90 1.94
CA PHE A 20 16.29 4.64 0.83
C PHE A 20 15.72 6.06 0.66
N ARG A 21 14.40 6.25 0.81
CA ARG A 21 13.76 7.56 0.64
C ARG A 21 14.12 8.59 1.72
N GLN A 22 14.47 8.18 2.93
CA GLN A 22 14.85 9.12 4.00
C GLN A 22 16.14 9.92 3.67
N ILE A 23 16.90 9.48 2.68
CA ILE A 23 18.18 10.08 2.28
C ILE A 23 17.98 11.30 1.38
N ILE A 24 16.79 11.53 0.81
CA ILE A 24 16.51 12.65 -0.10
C ILE A 24 15.61 13.68 0.62
N PRO A 25 16.17 14.70 1.28
CA PRO A 25 15.35 15.76 1.87
C PRO A 25 14.74 16.62 0.76
N VAL A 26 13.40 16.60 0.65
CA VAL A 26 12.66 17.55 -0.17
C VAL A 26 12.62 18.88 0.58
N VAL A 27 13.52 19.81 0.22
CA VAL A 27 13.55 21.17 0.78
C VAL A 27 12.69 22.08 -0.09
N GLU A 28 11.50 22.44 0.38
CA GLU A 28 10.67 23.48 -0.26
C GLU A 28 11.07 24.87 0.25
N ALA A 29 11.26 25.82 -0.67
CA ALA A 29 11.65 27.19 -0.35
C ALA A 29 10.48 28.09 0.12
N ARG A 30 9.21 27.76 -0.21
CA ARG A 30 8.00 28.49 0.25
C ARG A 30 6.76 27.58 0.28
N PRO A 31 6.31 27.10 1.46
CA PRO A 31 5.21 26.17 1.54
C PRO A 31 3.85 26.92 1.52
N ASN A 32 2.95 26.52 0.60
CA ASN A 32 1.56 27.00 0.57
C ASN A 32 0.71 26.14 1.53
N ILE A 33 -0.12 26.76 2.38
CA ILE A 33 -0.88 26.11 3.46
C ILE A 33 -1.74 24.94 2.94
N GLU A 34 -2.39 25.11 1.79
CA GLU A 34 -3.23 24.08 1.19
C GLU A 34 -2.43 22.82 0.80
N LYS A 35 -1.20 23.02 0.30
CA LYS A 35 -0.29 21.94 -0.08
C LYS A 35 0.23 21.15 1.13
N ILE A 36 0.57 21.85 2.21
CA ILE A 36 0.98 21.22 3.48
C ILE A 36 -0.13 20.31 4.00
N THR A 37 -1.39 20.77 3.96
CA THR A 37 -2.51 19.96 4.43
C THR A 37 -2.75 18.72 3.57
N LYS A 38 -2.58 18.80 2.25
CA LYS A 38 -2.68 17.65 1.33
C LYS A 38 -1.57 16.63 1.60
N TYR A 39 -0.33 17.10 1.79
CA TYR A 39 0.81 16.25 2.16
C TYR A 39 0.60 15.54 3.50
N HIS A 40 0.15 16.24 4.54
CA HIS A 40 -0.15 15.65 5.85
C HIS A 40 -1.27 14.61 5.79
N ARG A 41 -2.32 14.84 4.98
CA ARG A 41 -3.39 13.85 4.76
C ARG A 41 -2.85 12.59 4.11
N LEU A 42 -2.02 12.74 3.07
CA LEU A 42 -1.44 11.62 2.33
C LEU A 42 -0.48 10.80 3.20
N LYS A 43 0.36 11.47 3.99
CA LYS A 43 1.22 10.83 5.00
C LYS A 43 0.42 10.03 6.03
N ARG A 44 -0.73 10.56 6.48
CA ARG A 44 -1.62 9.87 7.42
C ARG A 44 -2.25 8.62 6.79
N VAL A 45 -2.69 8.72 5.54
CA VAL A 45 -3.25 7.57 4.78
C VAL A 45 -2.20 6.49 4.59
N GLY A 46 -0.97 6.85 4.20
CA GLY A 46 0.15 5.92 4.13
C GLY A 46 0.43 5.22 5.47
N GLY A 47 0.30 5.95 6.59
CA GLY A 47 0.38 5.38 7.94
C GLY A 47 -0.66 4.30 8.20
N TYR A 48 -1.93 4.52 7.83
CA TYR A 48 -2.98 3.50 8.00
C TYR A 48 -2.71 2.24 7.17
N TYR A 49 -2.28 2.40 5.93
CA TYR A 49 -1.89 1.27 5.08
C TYR A 49 -0.72 0.48 5.66
N TRP A 50 0.23 1.15 6.31
CA TRP A 50 1.35 0.51 6.98
C TRP A 50 0.91 -0.31 8.21
N ILE A 51 -0.08 0.18 8.94
CA ILE A 51 -0.69 -0.56 10.07
C ILE A 51 -1.39 -1.82 9.55
N ILE A 52 -2.22 -1.70 8.51
CA ILE A 52 -2.90 -2.84 7.89
C ILE A 52 -1.88 -3.87 7.37
N PHE A 53 -0.85 -3.41 6.69
CA PHE A 53 0.22 -4.27 6.18
C PHE A 53 0.95 -5.00 7.32
N SER A 54 1.23 -4.32 8.42
CA SER A 54 1.86 -4.91 9.61
C SER A 54 1.00 -6.00 10.25
N LEU A 55 -0.33 -5.81 10.27
CA LEU A 55 -1.28 -6.84 10.73
C LEU A 55 -1.25 -8.06 9.81
N PHE A 56 -1.19 -7.89 8.49
CA PHE A 56 -1.04 -9.01 7.57
C PHE A 56 0.29 -9.76 7.74
N ILE A 57 1.39 -9.06 8.04
CA ILE A 57 2.66 -9.72 8.41
C ILE A 57 2.47 -10.57 9.66
N LEU A 58 1.85 -10.01 10.71
CA LEU A 58 1.58 -10.72 11.95
C LEU A 58 0.73 -11.98 11.72
N MET A 59 -0.35 -11.86 10.93
CA MET A 59 -1.19 -12.98 10.52
C MET A 59 -0.37 -14.05 9.80
N THR A 60 0.54 -13.66 8.90
CA THR A 60 1.42 -14.59 8.18
C THR A 60 2.37 -15.33 9.11
N ILE A 61 2.92 -14.63 10.10
CA ILE A 61 3.82 -15.22 11.10
C ILE A 61 3.07 -16.26 11.93
N ILE A 62 1.86 -15.93 12.41
CA ILE A 62 1.04 -16.86 13.19
C ILE A 62 0.66 -18.07 12.34
N TYR A 63 0.16 -17.85 11.12
CA TYR A 63 -0.17 -18.91 10.18
C TYR A 63 1.02 -19.85 9.89
N SER A 64 2.24 -19.31 9.82
CA SER A 64 3.43 -20.09 9.47
C SER A 64 4.14 -20.76 10.64
N LEU A 65 4.18 -20.14 11.82
CA LEU A 65 4.98 -20.59 12.97
C LEU A 65 4.13 -21.16 14.11
N LEU A 66 2.85 -20.78 14.17
CA LEU A 66 1.93 -21.08 15.26
C LEU A 66 0.54 -21.47 14.69
N PRO A 67 0.45 -22.52 13.83
CA PRO A 67 -0.79 -22.88 13.14
C PRO A 67 -1.94 -23.23 14.12
N ASP A 68 -1.61 -23.71 15.32
CA ASP A 68 -2.58 -23.98 16.39
C ASP A 68 -3.34 -22.72 16.85
N TYR A 69 -2.82 -21.53 16.55
CA TYR A 69 -3.41 -20.24 16.90
C TYR A 69 -4.10 -19.55 15.72
N ASP A 70 -4.18 -20.19 14.55
CA ASP A 70 -4.81 -19.60 13.36
C ASP A 70 -6.32 -19.38 13.55
N PHE A 71 -6.96 -20.12 14.48
CA PHE A 71 -8.36 -19.92 14.85
C PHE A 71 -8.69 -18.48 15.29
N ILE A 72 -7.70 -17.74 15.81
CA ILE A 72 -7.86 -16.35 16.24
C ILE A 72 -8.35 -15.46 15.09
N PHE A 73 -7.98 -15.77 13.86
CA PHE A 73 -8.38 -14.99 12.68
C PHE A 73 -9.69 -15.45 12.06
N MET A 74 -10.32 -16.48 12.64
CA MET A 74 -11.56 -17.11 12.16
C MET A 74 -11.43 -17.52 10.68
N PRO A 75 -10.64 -18.56 10.38
CA PRO A 75 -10.52 -19.09 9.02
C PRO A 75 -11.87 -19.62 8.53
N VAL A 76 -12.20 -19.34 7.27
CA VAL A 76 -13.47 -19.76 6.66
C VAL A 76 -13.23 -21.03 5.86
N ALA A 77 -13.36 -22.17 6.52
CA ALA A 77 -13.07 -23.49 5.94
C ALA A 77 -13.83 -23.79 4.63
N TYR A 78 -14.99 -23.17 4.43
CA TYR A 78 -15.79 -23.34 3.20
C TYR A 78 -15.13 -22.75 1.94
N PHE A 79 -14.25 -21.75 2.10
CA PHE A 79 -13.53 -21.09 1.01
C PHE A 79 -12.09 -21.57 0.85
N ASP A 80 -11.66 -22.55 1.65
CA ASP A 80 -10.34 -23.15 1.52
C ASP A 80 -10.31 -24.14 0.35
N HIS A 81 -10.33 -23.58 -0.86
CA HIS A 81 -10.26 -24.33 -2.10
C HIS A 81 -8.91 -24.09 -2.77
N PRO A 82 -8.18 -25.13 -3.21
CA PRO A 82 -6.84 -24.98 -3.79
C PRO A 82 -6.76 -23.97 -4.94
N LEU A 83 -7.79 -23.91 -5.79
CA LEU A 83 -7.87 -22.92 -6.88
C LEU A 83 -7.97 -21.48 -6.37
N VAL A 84 -8.75 -21.23 -5.32
CA VAL A 84 -8.90 -19.87 -4.74
C VAL A 84 -7.58 -19.44 -4.12
N ASN A 85 -6.91 -20.34 -3.41
CA ASN A 85 -5.62 -20.07 -2.79
C ASN A 85 -4.56 -19.72 -3.84
N GLU A 86 -4.51 -20.47 -4.96
CA GLU A 86 -3.58 -20.20 -6.06
C GLU A 86 -3.88 -18.88 -6.77
N LEU A 87 -5.16 -18.52 -6.96
CA LEU A 87 -5.56 -17.22 -7.49
C LEU A 87 -5.08 -16.08 -6.56
N GLY A 88 -5.26 -16.23 -5.24
CA GLY A 88 -4.74 -15.28 -4.26
C GLY A 88 -3.21 -15.12 -4.37
N LEU A 89 -2.48 -16.22 -4.53
CA LEU A 89 -1.02 -16.20 -4.71
C LEU A 89 -0.61 -15.50 -6.01
N MET A 90 -1.36 -15.68 -7.11
CA MET A 90 -1.14 -14.94 -8.35
C MET A 90 -1.37 -13.44 -8.18
N ILE A 91 -2.45 -13.05 -7.49
CA ILE A 91 -2.74 -11.65 -7.18
C ILE A 91 -1.63 -11.05 -6.32
N LEU A 92 -1.11 -11.78 -5.32
CA LEU A 92 0.03 -11.34 -4.52
C LEU A 92 1.27 -11.09 -5.37
N LYS A 93 1.64 -12.00 -6.27
CA LYS A 93 2.78 -11.80 -7.18
C LYS A 93 2.62 -10.54 -8.04
N ILE A 94 1.45 -10.35 -8.63
CA ILE A 94 1.12 -9.16 -9.43
C ILE A 94 1.21 -7.89 -8.58
N SER A 95 0.71 -7.93 -7.34
CA SER A 95 0.74 -6.79 -6.43
C SER A 95 2.17 -6.37 -6.06
N ILE A 96 3.09 -7.32 -5.86
CA ILE A 96 4.48 -7.02 -5.55
C ILE A 96 5.14 -6.33 -6.75
N ILE A 97 4.93 -6.85 -7.96
CA ILE A 97 5.43 -6.22 -9.20
C ILE A 97 4.86 -4.80 -9.34
N TRP A 98 3.57 -4.62 -9.08
CA TRP A 98 2.94 -3.30 -9.10
C TRP A 98 3.59 -2.33 -8.11
N ILE A 99 3.81 -2.77 -6.86
CA ILE A 99 4.45 -1.95 -5.83
C ILE A 99 5.86 -1.56 -6.27
N VAL A 100 6.64 -2.48 -6.85
CA VAL A 100 7.99 -2.18 -7.36
C VAL A 100 7.94 -1.14 -8.50
N ILE A 101 7.01 -1.28 -9.45
CA ILE A 101 6.84 -0.30 -10.53
C ILE A 101 6.48 1.08 -9.97
N ALA A 102 5.53 1.14 -9.02
CA ALA A 102 5.13 2.39 -8.38
C ALA A 102 6.31 3.04 -7.64
N GLN A 103 7.09 2.24 -6.93
CA GLN A 103 8.31 2.67 -6.25
C GLN A 103 9.35 3.25 -7.22
N LEU A 104 9.67 2.54 -8.30
CA LEU A 104 10.61 3.02 -9.34
C LEU A 104 10.13 4.33 -9.99
N GLN A 105 8.82 4.48 -10.19
CA GLN A 105 8.24 5.71 -10.73
C GLN A 105 8.40 6.87 -9.75
N ILE A 106 8.13 6.66 -8.45
CA ILE A 106 8.37 7.67 -7.39
C ILE A 106 9.81 8.16 -7.42
N ASP A 107 10.78 7.25 -7.47
CA ASP A 107 12.20 7.59 -7.42
C ASP A 107 12.68 8.31 -8.68
N ARG A 108 12.20 7.89 -9.86
CA ARG A 108 12.50 8.58 -11.12
C ARG A 108 11.99 10.01 -11.12
N GLU A 109 10.80 10.24 -10.58
CA GLU A 109 10.24 11.59 -10.47
C GLU A 109 11.03 12.42 -9.44
N LEU A 110 11.28 11.89 -8.24
CA LEU A 110 12.13 12.56 -7.23
C LEU A 110 13.50 12.99 -7.77
N TYR A 111 14.16 12.13 -8.55
CA TYR A 111 15.47 12.42 -9.13
C TYR A 111 15.46 13.53 -10.19
N LYS A 112 14.38 13.63 -11.00
CA LYS A 112 14.24 14.75 -11.95
C LYS A 112 14.08 16.08 -11.21
N TYR A 113 13.28 16.10 -10.15
CA TYR A 113 12.95 17.32 -9.41
C TYR A 113 14.03 17.80 -8.46
N SER A 114 15.00 16.97 -8.08
CA SER A 114 16.21 17.46 -7.40
C SER A 114 17.06 18.39 -8.29
N ARG A 115 16.77 18.48 -9.60
CA ARG A 115 17.49 19.30 -10.57
C ARG A 115 16.68 20.46 -11.17
N ASP A 116 15.35 20.42 -11.17
CA ASP A 116 14.47 21.48 -11.72
C ASP A 116 13.49 22.02 -10.65
N ILE A 117 13.58 23.33 -10.37
CA ILE A 117 13.02 24.02 -9.18
C ILE A 117 11.51 24.35 -9.29
N ASP A 118 10.78 23.82 -10.27
CA ASP A 118 9.33 24.05 -10.35
C ASP A 118 8.54 23.07 -9.48
N SER A 119 8.48 23.42 -8.19
CA SER A 119 7.82 22.70 -7.08
C SER A 119 6.35 22.29 -7.29
N LEU A 120 5.65 22.86 -8.29
CA LEU A 120 4.23 22.56 -8.52
C LEU A 120 4.03 21.20 -9.20
N ALA A 121 4.78 20.91 -10.25
CA ALA A 121 4.67 19.65 -10.99
C ALA A 121 5.21 18.46 -10.16
N ALA A 122 6.24 18.71 -9.36
CA ALA A 122 6.85 17.72 -8.46
C ALA A 122 5.84 17.11 -7.48
N MET A 123 5.01 17.94 -6.84
CA MET A 123 4.07 17.49 -5.83
C MET A 123 2.89 16.71 -6.43
N GLU A 124 2.43 17.09 -7.62
CA GLU A 124 1.34 16.41 -8.31
C GLU A 124 1.77 15.03 -8.82
N LEU A 125 3.01 14.91 -9.33
CA LEU A 125 3.61 13.63 -9.72
C LEU A 125 3.93 12.72 -8.53
N VAL A 126 4.39 13.28 -7.41
CA VAL A 126 4.53 12.51 -6.14
C VAL A 126 3.17 12.01 -5.67
N HIS A 127 2.11 12.83 -5.74
CA HIS A 127 0.76 12.42 -5.36
C HIS A 127 0.21 11.28 -6.24
N TYR A 128 0.40 11.38 -7.56
CA TYR A 128 0.01 10.31 -8.49
C TYR A 128 0.75 9.00 -8.20
N SER A 129 2.06 9.10 -7.95
CA SER A 129 2.90 7.94 -7.74
C SER A 129 2.66 7.29 -6.35
N GLU A 130 2.36 8.09 -5.33
CA GLU A 130 1.91 7.57 -4.02
C GLU A 130 0.51 6.92 -4.09
N LYS A 131 -0.41 7.47 -4.88
CA LYS A 131 -1.68 6.80 -5.17
C LYS A 131 -1.46 5.43 -5.81
N MET A 132 -0.52 5.32 -6.75
CA MET A 132 -0.17 4.05 -7.39
C MET A 132 0.41 3.04 -6.39
N LEU A 133 1.26 3.48 -5.47
CA LEU A 133 1.79 2.64 -4.38
C LEU A 133 0.66 2.12 -3.47
N LEU A 134 -0.22 3.01 -3.00
CA LEU A 134 -1.33 2.64 -2.11
C LEU A 134 -2.34 1.72 -2.81
N SER A 135 -2.56 1.91 -4.11
CA SER A 135 -3.33 0.97 -4.94
C SER A 135 -2.67 -0.41 -4.97
N GLY A 136 -1.35 -0.48 -5.21
CA GLY A 136 -0.60 -1.74 -5.18
C GLY A 136 -0.70 -2.45 -3.83
N MET A 137 -0.63 -1.71 -2.72
CA MET A 137 -0.85 -2.28 -1.38
C MET A 137 -2.28 -2.81 -1.17
N LEU A 138 -3.29 -2.16 -1.73
CA LEU A 138 -4.67 -2.65 -1.65
C LEU A 138 -4.84 -3.97 -2.42
N VAL A 139 -4.25 -4.06 -3.62
CA VAL A 139 -4.23 -5.31 -4.40
C VAL A 139 -3.48 -6.41 -3.64
N LEU A 140 -2.40 -6.07 -2.92
CA LEU A 140 -1.69 -7.00 -2.05
C LEU A 140 -2.59 -7.53 -0.93
N PHE A 141 -3.37 -6.67 -0.28
CA PHE A 141 -4.31 -7.09 0.76
C PHE A 141 -5.41 -8.02 0.22
N LEU A 142 -5.93 -7.73 -0.98
CA LEU A 142 -6.88 -8.60 -1.67
C LEU A 142 -6.27 -9.97 -1.97
N GLY A 143 -5.04 -10.00 -2.49
CA GLY A 143 -4.33 -11.25 -2.74
C GLY A 143 -4.13 -12.06 -1.48
N TYR A 144 -3.70 -11.42 -0.38
CA TYR A 144 -3.50 -12.08 0.91
C TYR A 144 -4.79 -12.71 1.44
N PHE A 145 -5.87 -11.93 1.51
CA PHE A 145 -7.16 -12.40 1.98
C PHE A 145 -7.69 -13.56 1.11
N THR A 146 -7.46 -13.52 -0.20
CA THR A 146 -7.86 -14.59 -1.10
C THR A 146 -7.02 -15.87 -0.89
N THR A 147 -5.75 -15.74 -0.50
CA THR A 147 -4.90 -16.91 -0.19
C THR A 147 -5.20 -17.52 1.18
N VAL A 148 -5.47 -16.71 2.19
CA VAL A 148 -5.83 -17.17 3.54
C VAL A 148 -7.20 -16.59 3.86
N THR A 149 -8.24 -17.31 3.43
CA THR A 149 -9.61 -16.81 3.56
C THR A 149 -10.02 -16.81 5.02
N ASN A 150 -9.99 -15.62 5.63
CA ASN A 150 -10.33 -15.42 7.03
C ASN A 150 -11.11 -14.11 7.23
N ILE A 151 -11.94 -14.07 8.28
CA ILE A 151 -12.83 -12.94 8.53
C ILE A 151 -12.03 -11.69 8.90
N ALA A 152 -10.96 -11.84 9.68
CA ALA A 152 -10.10 -10.72 10.06
C ALA A 152 -9.48 -10.01 8.84
N GLY A 153 -8.95 -10.77 7.89
CA GLY A 153 -8.38 -10.26 6.64
C GLY A 153 -9.42 -9.57 5.77
N PHE A 154 -10.63 -10.11 5.70
CA PHE A 154 -11.74 -9.45 5.01
C PHE A 154 -12.06 -8.07 5.59
N ILE A 155 -12.14 -7.97 6.93
CA ILE A 155 -12.38 -6.69 7.62
C ILE A 155 -11.26 -5.69 7.32
N LEU A 156 -9.99 -6.14 7.36
CA LEU A 156 -8.84 -5.29 7.03
C LEU A 156 -8.86 -4.79 5.58
N VAL A 157 -9.23 -5.65 4.63
CA VAL A 157 -9.44 -5.27 3.23
C VAL A 157 -10.55 -4.23 3.10
N LEU A 158 -11.70 -4.43 3.76
CA LEU A 158 -12.80 -3.46 3.75
C LEU A 158 -12.37 -2.11 4.30
N ILE A 159 -11.64 -2.08 5.41
CA ILE A 159 -11.07 -0.85 5.97
C ILE A 159 -10.14 -0.19 4.95
N GLY A 160 -9.25 -0.96 4.32
CA GLY A 160 -8.36 -0.48 3.27
C GLY A 160 -9.11 0.15 2.09
N ILE A 161 -10.16 -0.50 1.61
CA ILE A 161 -11.04 0.00 0.54
C ILE A 161 -11.71 1.31 0.94
N ILE A 162 -12.30 1.39 2.15
CA ILE A 162 -12.95 2.61 2.65
C ILE A 162 -11.95 3.77 2.70
N ILE A 163 -10.74 3.54 3.21
CA ILE A 163 -9.68 4.55 3.26
C ILE A 163 -9.29 4.98 1.84
N HIS A 164 -9.16 4.03 0.91
CA HIS A 164 -8.81 4.31 -0.48
C HIS A 164 -9.85 5.22 -1.17
N PHE A 165 -11.12 4.83 -1.11
CA PHE A 165 -12.20 5.59 -1.73
C PHE A 165 -12.39 6.96 -1.08
N ARG A 166 -12.28 7.07 0.24
CA ARG A 166 -12.36 8.37 0.93
C ARG A 166 -11.22 9.31 0.54
N THR A 167 -10.05 8.76 0.19
CA THR A 167 -8.86 9.55 -0.14
C THR A 167 -8.78 9.90 -1.64
N PHE A 168 -9.16 8.96 -2.51
CA PHE A 168 -8.93 9.06 -3.96
C PHE A 168 -10.20 8.96 -4.83
N GLY A 169 -11.32 8.52 -4.26
CA GLY A 169 -12.57 8.22 -4.96
C GLY A 169 -13.51 9.41 -5.14
N PHE A 170 -13.30 10.51 -4.42
CA PHE A 170 -13.99 11.76 -4.70
C PHE A 170 -13.09 12.65 -5.55
N PRO A 171 -13.31 12.77 -6.88
CA PRO A 171 -12.84 13.95 -7.57
C PRO A 171 -13.42 15.16 -6.82
N TYR A 172 -12.54 16.09 -6.45
CA TYR A 172 -12.95 17.43 -6.05
C TYR A 172 -13.85 17.99 -7.17
N ALA A 173 -15.16 17.88 -6.99
CA ALA A 173 -16.18 18.48 -7.87
C ALA A 173 -16.27 20.01 -7.67
N ASN A 174 -15.18 20.66 -7.29
CA ASN A 174 -15.10 22.12 -7.16
C ASN A 174 -13.96 22.65 -8.04
N HIS A 175 -14.04 22.39 -9.33
CA HIS A 175 -13.72 23.42 -10.31
C HIS A 175 -15.00 24.23 -10.56
N THR A 176 -15.45 24.98 -9.55
CA THR A 176 -16.23 26.19 -9.81
C THR A 176 -15.27 27.19 -10.42
N ARG A 177 -15.15 27.14 -11.75
CA ARG A 177 -14.71 28.28 -12.55
C ARG A 177 -15.76 29.37 -12.36
N THR A 178 -15.48 30.34 -11.51
CA THR A 178 -15.97 31.71 -11.64
C THR A 178 -14.79 32.59 -11.97
#